data_AF-A0A8D2QJL6-F1
#
_entry.id   AF-A0A8D2QJL6-F1
#
_cell.length_a   1.000
_cell.length_b   1.000
_cell.length_c   1.000
_cell.angle_alpha   90.00
_cell.angle_beta   90.00
_cell.angle_gamma   90.00
#
_symmetry.space_group_name_H-M   'P 1'
#
loop_
_entity.id
_entity.type
_entity.pdbx_description
1 polymer ?
#
loop_
_entity_poly.entity_id
_entity_poly.type
_entity_poly.pdbx_seq_one_letter_code
_entity_poly.pdbx_strand_id
1 'polypeptide(L)'
;MNYYLSIIPFLGAVEAGLFGQLPYEIEILPPEEQKDDFCYSVKDCWSRMPKLMDDWKAFFEYLLSTEHKAVSSASLSSFKLDDALGLMWKAHTSSIAYALPMFHDSLKYLSDPEANFGEDWADAVDFIAATHFKTDLLTTNNFQAFLPQRMLVEGDVLPSISDFSPEQNKVLVSLRVLHKVNKITGGLLLKVWQKAMSTEAGRRIGRELIEGLPSSPKLELLDLIEI
;
A
#
# COMPACT_ATOMS: atom_id res chain seq x y z
N MET A 1 5.25 -6.85 -8.25
CA MET A 1 4.44 -6.11 -7.23
C MET A 1 3.07 -5.69 -7.74
N ASN A 2 2.94 -4.75 -8.70
CA ASN A 2 1.65 -4.16 -9.09
C ASN A 2 0.58 -5.15 -9.59
N TYR A 3 0.97 -6.31 -10.13
CA TYR A 3 0.05 -7.41 -10.43
C TYR A 3 -0.81 -7.79 -9.22
N TYR A 4 -0.18 -7.96 -8.05
CA TYR A 4 -0.85 -8.32 -6.80
C TYR A 4 -1.76 -7.21 -6.26
N LEU A 5 -1.48 -5.97 -6.65
CA LEU A 5 -2.27 -4.78 -6.28
C LEU A 5 -3.36 -4.44 -7.30
N SER A 6 -3.43 -5.15 -8.44
CA SER A 6 -4.38 -4.87 -9.52
C SER A 6 -5.25 -6.09 -9.83
N ILE A 7 -4.63 -7.20 -10.18
CA ILE A 7 -5.32 -8.42 -10.62
C ILE A 7 -6.00 -9.13 -9.47
N ILE A 8 -5.33 -9.25 -8.32
CA ILE A 8 -5.89 -9.92 -7.15
C ILE A 8 -7.11 -9.16 -6.61
N PRO A 9 -7.08 -7.82 -6.39
CA PRO A 9 -8.29 -7.07 -6.07
C PRO A 9 -9.39 -7.22 -7.11
N PHE A 10 -9.06 -7.19 -8.41
CA PHE A 10 -10.05 -7.39 -9.47
C PHE A 10 -10.74 -8.76 -9.37
N LEU A 11 -9.98 -9.84 -9.23
CA LEU A 11 -10.53 -11.19 -9.05
C LEU A 11 -11.28 -11.34 -7.73
N GLY A 12 -10.85 -10.66 -6.66
CA GLY A 12 -11.58 -10.56 -5.40
C GLY A 12 -12.94 -9.87 -5.57
N ALA A 13 -13.03 -8.82 -6.40
CA ALA A 13 -14.28 -8.14 -6.72
C ALA A 13 -15.23 -9.02 -7.54
N VAL A 14 -14.70 -9.78 -8.52
CA VAL A 14 -15.45 -10.78 -9.29
C VAL A 14 -16.08 -11.80 -8.34
N GLU A 15 -15.26 -12.37 -7.45
CA GLU A 15 -15.70 -13.38 -6.49
C GLU A 15 -16.68 -12.83 -5.44
N ALA A 16 -16.56 -11.55 -5.06
CA ALA A 16 -17.53 -10.87 -4.21
C ALA A 16 -18.87 -10.57 -4.91
N GLY A 17 -18.96 -10.78 -6.23
CA GLY A 17 -20.16 -10.53 -7.01
C GLY A 17 -20.38 -9.07 -7.39
N LEU A 18 -19.33 -8.23 -7.34
CA LEU A 18 -19.42 -6.79 -7.67
C LEU A 18 -19.96 -6.54 -9.08
N PHE A 19 -19.64 -7.44 -10.02
CA PHE A 19 -20.06 -7.35 -11.42
C PHE A 19 -21.36 -8.12 -11.73
N GLY A 20 -22.04 -8.64 -10.70
CA GLY A 20 -23.23 -9.48 -10.87
C GLY A 20 -22.93 -10.84 -11.51
N GLN A 21 -23.96 -11.47 -12.08
CA GLN A 21 -23.80 -12.73 -12.79
C GLN A 21 -23.16 -12.51 -14.16
N LEU A 22 -21.94 -13.00 -14.32
CA LEU A 22 -21.24 -12.99 -15.59
C LEU A 22 -21.55 -14.25 -16.39
N PRO A 23 -21.79 -14.15 -17.72
CA PRO A 23 -22.08 -15.31 -18.56
C PRO A 23 -20.86 -16.19 -18.85
N TYR A 24 -19.66 -15.74 -18.47
CA TYR A 24 -18.39 -16.41 -18.74
C TYR A 24 -17.48 -16.35 -17.50
N GLU A 25 -16.60 -17.33 -17.35
CA GLU A 25 -15.51 -17.27 -16.38
C GLU A 25 -14.45 -16.26 -16.84
N ILE A 26 -13.87 -15.54 -15.88
CA ILE A 26 -12.78 -14.60 -16.14
C ILE A 26 -11.45 -15.30 -15.95
N GLU A 27 -10.59 -15.19 -16.97
CA GLU A 27 -9.21 -15.65 -16.96
C GLU A 27 -8.28 -14.54 -17.46
N ILE A 28 -7.16 -14.36 -16.76
CA ILE A 28 -6.11 -13.40 -17.06
C ILE A 28 -5.09 -14.08 -17.97
N LEU A 29 -4.70 -13.43 -19.06
CA LEU A 29 -3.72 -14.01 -19.96
C LEU A 29 -2.35 -14.11 -19.26
N PRO A 30 -1.70 -15.29 -19.28
CA PRO A 30 -0.39 -15.46 -18.69
C PRO A 30 0.71 -14.78 -19.54
N PRO A 31 1.76 -14.24 -18.90
CA PRO A 31 2.95 -13.76 -19.58
C PRO A 31 3.71 -14.93 -20.23
N GLU A 32 4.66 -14.65 -21.13
CA GLU A 32 5.51 -15.70 -21.72
C GLU A 32 6.52 -16.27 -20.71
N GLU A 33 7.12 -15.38 -19.90
CA GLU A 33 8.07 -15.68 -18.84
C GLU A 33 7.44 -15.50 -17.46
N GLN A 34 8.01 -16.12 -16.41
CA GLN A 34 7.54 -15.97 -15.02
C GLN A 34 6.07 -16.39 -14.80
N LYS A 35 5.59 -17.35 -15.59
CA LYS A 35 4.20 -17.83 -15.52
C LYS A 35 3.82 -18.34 -14.13
N ASP A 36 4.74 -18.98 -13.43
CA ASP A 36 4.48 -19.58 -12.13
C ASP A 36 4.41 -18.56 -11.00
N ASP A 37 4.90 -17.33 -11.22
CA ASP A 37 4.90 -16.24 -10.24
C ASP A 37 3.54 -15.55 -10.12
N PHE A 38 2.55 -15.90 -10.94
CA PHE A 38 1.23 -15.27 -10.93
C PHE A 38 0.10 -16.32 -10.98
N CYS A 39 -1.14 -15.85 -10.78
CA CYS A 39 -2.33 -16.69 -10.79
C CYS A 39 -3.42 -16.09 -11.68
N TYR A 40 -4.09 -16.90 -12.49
CA TYR A 40 -4.78 -16.36 -13.67
C TYR A 40 -6.31 -16.43 -13.62
N SER A 41 -6.87 -17.07 -12.60
CA SER A 41 -8.32 -17.14 -12.42
C SER A 41 -8.65 -17.07 -10.93
N VAL A 42 -9.91 -16.81 -10.60
CA VAL A 42 -10.39 -16.83 -9.20
C VAL A 42 -9.99 -18.14 -8.52
N LYS A 43 -10.23 -19.29 -9.17
CA LYS A 43 -9.93 -20.62 -8.64
C LYS A 43 -8.42 -20.84 -8.42
N ASP A 44 -7.59 -20.46 -9.39
CA ASP A 44 -6.14 -20.60 -9.30
C ASP A 44 -5.59 -19.71 -8.17
N CYS A 45 -5.97 -18.43 -8.13
CA CYS A 45 -5.55 -17.52 -7.08
C CYS A 45 -6.00 -17.98 -5.69
N TRP A 46 -7.23 -18.45 -5.53
CA TRP A 46 -7.70 -19.02 -4.27
C TRP A 46 -6.91 -20.23 -3.82
N SER A 47 -6.51 -21.09 -4.76
CA SER A 47 -5.72 -22.28 -4.41
C SER A 47 -4.31 -21.93 -3.90
N ARG A 48 -3.72 -20.85 -4.41
CA ARG A 48 -2.35 -20.42 -4.08
C ARG A 48 -2.27 -19.46 -2.89
N MET A 49 -3.24 -18.55 -2.78
CA MET A 49 -3.23 -17.44 -1.82
C MET A 49 -4.63 -17.18 -1.24
N PRO A 50 -5.26 -18.18 -0.57
CA PRO A 50 -6.65 -18.11 -0.13
C PRO A 50 -6.89 -16.91 0.80
N LYS A 51 -5.99 -16.68 1.76
CA LYS A 51 -6.09 -15.54 2.69
C LYS A 51 -6.09 -14.19 1.98
N LEU A 52 -5.30 -14.04 0.92
CA LEU A 52 -5.22 -12.77 0.20
C LEU A 52 -6.49 -12.53 -0.62
N MET A 53 -7.02 -13.58 -1.24
CA MET A 53 -8.31 -13.53 -1.92
C MET A 53 -9.44 -13.19 -0.94
N ASP A 54 -9.44 -13.79 0.25
CA ASP A 54 -10.39 -13.51 1.33
C ASP A 54 -10.34 -12.04 1.78
N ASP A 55 -9.14 -11.48 1.96
CA ASP A 55 -8.98 -10.09 2.39
C ASP A 55 -9.58 -9.11 1.37
N TRP A 56 -9.34 -9.34 0.07
CA TRP A 56 -9.94 -8.51 -0.99
C TRP A 56 -11.45 -8.74 -1.14
N LYS A 57 -11.91 -10.00 -1.07
CA LYS A 57 -13.33 -10.35 -1.11
C LYS A 57 -14.10 -9.65 0.01
N ALA A 58 -13.57 -9.68 1.23
CA ALA A 58 -14.19 -9.05 2.40
C ALA A 58 -14.37 -7.53 2.22
N PHE A 59 -13.40 -6.85 1.59
CA PHE A 59 -13.54 -5.44 1.25
C PHE A 59 -14.72 -5.18 0.30
N PHE A 60 -14.83 -5.93 -0.79
CA PHE A 60 -15.92 -5.74 -1.75
C PHE A 60 -17.29 -6.17 -1.24
N GLU A 61 -17.37 -7.26 -0.47
CA GLU A 61 -18.60 -7.68 0.19
C GLU A 61 -19.11 -6.62 1.18
N TYR A 62 -18.19 -5.97 1.92
CA TYR A 62 -18.55 -4.85 2.77
C TYR A 62 -19.20 -3.71 1.97
N LEU A 63 -18.60 -3.31 0.85
CA LEU A 63 -19.17 -2.27 -0.03
C LEU A 63 -20.58 -2.64 -0.51
N LEU A 64 -20.76 -3.84 -1.06
CA LEU A 64 -22.05 -4.33 -1.56
C LEU A 64 -23.11 -4.40 -0.46
N SER A 65 -22.75 -4.87 0.73
CA SER A 65 -23.68 -4.97 1.87
C SER A 65 -24.21 -3.62 2.34
N THR A 66 -23.47 -2.54 2.09
CA THR A 66 -23.88 -1.18 2.46
C THR A 66 -24.72 -0.51 1.37
N GLU A 67 -24.53 -0.88 0.10
CA GLU A 67 -25.35 -0.43 -1.03
C GLU A 67 -26.76 -1.01 -0.98
N HIS A 68 -26.90 -2.32 -0.77
CA HIS A 68 -28.20 -3.00 -0.70
C HIS A 68 -29.10 -2.48 0.44
N LYS A 69 -28.52 -1.90 1.50
CA LYS A 69 -29.26 -1.30 2.62
C LYS A 69 -29.76 0.12 2.33
N ALA A 70 -29.18 0.82 1.36
CA ALA A 70 -29.59 2.19 1.01
C ALA A 70 -30.86 2.23 0.13
N VAL A 71 -31.20 1.12 -0.54
CA VAL A 71 -32.36 1.03 -1.45
C VAL A 71 -33.68 0.80 -0.71
N SER A 72 -33.66 0.24 0.51
CA SER A 72 -34.83 0.21 1.39
C SER A 72 -34.97 1.55 2.12
N SER A 73 -36.02 2.31 1.82
CA SER A 73 -36.26 3.71 2.19
C SER A 73 -36.43 4.03 3.69
N ALA A 74 -35.90 3.20 4.58
CA ALA A 74 -35.92 3.39 6.03
C ALA A 74 -34.56 3.15 6.72
N SER A 75 -33.53 2.74 5.98
CA SER A 75 -32.21 2.41 6.54
C SER A 75 -31.18 3.46 6.12
N LEU A 76 -30.74 4.29 7.09
CA LEU A 76 -29.51 5.08 6.96
C LEU A 76 -28.38 4.17 6.48
N SER A 77 -27.68 4.55 5.41
CA SER A 77 -26.51 3.83 4.92
C SER A 77 -25.58 3.51 6.09
N SER A 78 -25.36 2.22 6.36
CA SER A 78 -24.45 1.76 7.41
C SER A 78 -22.97 1.89 7.00
N PHE A 79 -22.70 2.55 5.87
CA PHE A 79 -21.35 2.72 5.35
C PHE A 79 -20.53 3.61 6.28
N LYS A 80 -19.43 3.04 6.78
CA LYS A 80 -18.37 3.75 7.47
C LYS A 80 -17.12 3.72 6.60
N LEU A 81 -16.65 4.91 6.20
CA LEU A 81 -15.45 5.06 5.38
C LEU A 81 -14.22 4.45 6.06
N ASP A 82 -14.06 4.67 7.37
CA ASP A 82 -12.89 4.18 8.11
C ASP A 82 -12.84 2.63 8.16
N ASP A 83 -13.99 1.96 8.26
CA ASP A 83 -14.08 0.49 8.17
C ASP A 83 -13.73 -0.01 6.76
N ALA A 84 -14.21 0.69 5.72
CA ALA A 84 -13.87 0.38 4.32
C ALA A 84 -12.37 0.50 4.06
N LEU A 85 -11.76 1.59 4.54
CA LEU A 85 -10.33 1.84 4.42
C LEU A 85 -9.53 0.79 5.20
N GLY A 86 -9.98 0.37 6.39
CA GLY A 86 -9.33 -0.69 7.14
C GLY A 86 -9.29 -2.03 6.39
N LEU A 87 -10.41 -2.42 5.77
CA LEU A 87 -10.48 -3.64 4.95
C LEU A 87 -9.59 -3.53 3.70
N MET A 88 -9.66 -2.41 2.98
CA MET A 88 -8.84 -2.15 1.80
C MET A 88 -7.35 -2.19 2.14
N TRP A 89 -6.92 -1.49 3.19
CA TRP A 89 -5.52 -1.43 3.60
C TRP A 89 -5.01 -2.78 4.09
N LYS A 90 -5.83 -3.56 4.80
CA LYS A 90 -5.48 -4.94 5.16
C LYS A 90 -5.21 -5.79 3.92
N ALA A 91 -6.08 -5.73 2.92
CA ALA A 91 -5.90 -6.47 1.68
C ALA A 91 -4.68 -5.98 0.88
N HIS A 92 -4.46 -4.66 0.84
CA HIS A 92 -3.32 -4.03 0.19
C HIS A 92 -1.99 -4.48 0.82
N THR A 93 -1.84 -4.39 2.13
CA THR A 93 -0.59 -4.80 2.81
C THR A 93 -0.40 -6.32 2.79
N SER A 94 -1.48 -7.12 2.89
CA SER A 94 -1.41 -8.57 2.65
C SER A 94 -0.88 -8.88 1.23
N SER A 95 -1.25 -8.08 0.22
CA SER A 95 -0.76 -8.24 -1.16
C SER A 95 0.74 -8.00 -1.25
N ILE A 96 1.23 -6.91 -0.63
CA ILE A 96 2.66 -6.58 -0.60
C ILE A 96 3.43 -7.65 0.17
N ALA A 97 2.96 -8.05 1.36
CA ALA A 97 3.62 -9.04 2.20
C ALA A 97 3.73 -10.41 1.50
N TYR A 98 2.73 -10.81 0.71
CA TYR A 98 2.80 -12.01 -0.10
C TYR A 98 3.78 -11.86 -1.27
N ALA A 99 3.72 -10.73 -1.98
CA ALA A 99 4.48 -10.49 -3.21
C ALA A 99 5.98 -10.21 -2.97
N LEU A 100 6.31 -9.49 -1.90
CA LEU A 100 7.65 -8.93 -1.67
C LEU A 100 8.76 -10.00 -1.70
N PRO A 101 8.63 -11.17 -1.03
CA PRO A 101 9.68 -12.20 -1.07
C PRO A 101 9.95 -12.77 -2.46
N MET A 102 8.93 -12.84 -3.34
CA MET A 102 9.07 -13.39 -4.70
C MET A 102 9.80 -12.44 -5.64
N PHE A 103 9.62 -11.13 -5.45
CA PHE A 103 10.25 -10.12 -6.30
C PHE A 103 11.55 -9.55 -5.73
N HIS A 104 12.02 -10.02 -4.57
CA HIS A 104 13.25 -9.52 -3.97
C HIS A 104 14.46 -9.68 -4.91
N ASP A 105 14.58 -10.85 -5.57
CA ASP A 105 15.65 -11.10 -6.55
C ASP A 105 15.55 -10.23 -7.80
N SER A 106 14.40 -9.61 -8.08
CA SER A 106 14.25 -8.68 -9.20
C SER A 106 14.89 -7.32 -8.91
N LEU A 107 15.13 -6.98 -7.63
CA LEU A 107 15.78 -5.73 -7.25
C LEU A 107 17.21 -5.61 -7.79
N LYS A 108 17.89 -6.74 -8.06
CA LYS A 108 19.24 -6.76 -8.63
C LYS A 108 19.34 -6.15 -10.05
N TYR A 109 18.19 -5.96 -10.71
CA TYR A 109 18.13 -5.34 -12.03
C TYR A 109 17.97 -3.81 -11.96
N LEU A 110 17.83 -3.25 -10.75
CA LEU A 110 17.70 -1.82 -10.49
C LEU A 110 19.03 -1.26 -9.98
N SER A 111 19.19 0.06 -10.05
CA SER A 111 20.30 0.77 -9.39
C SER A 111 20.19 0.61 -7.88
N ASP A 112 21.30 0.76 -7.16
CA ASP A 112 21.26 0.66 -5.69
C ASP A 112 20.30 1.71 -5.09
N PRO A 113 20.28 2.99 -5.53
CA PRO A 113 19.31 3.97 -5.06
C PRO A 113 17.85 3.56 -5.28
N GLU A 114 17.51 3.00 -6.44
CA GLU A 114 16.13 2.60 -6.78
C GLU A 114 15.70 1.34 -6.03
N ALA A 115 16.56 0.32 -5.96
CA ALA A 115 16.30 -0.89 -5.20
C ALA A 115 16.02 -0.58 -3.72
N ASN A 116 16.86 0.28 -3.14
CA ASN A 116 16.69 0.77 -1.78
C ASN A 116 15.38 1.54 -1.59
N PHE A 117 15.03 2.44 -2.52
CA PHE A 117 13.75 3.16 -2.45
C PHE A 117 12.57 2.18 -2.49
N GLY A 118 12.64 1.12 -3.30
CA GLY A 118 11.63 0.07 -3.33
C GLY A 118 11.42 -0.61 -1.97
N GLU A 119 12.49 -0.92 -1.24
CA GLU A 119 12.41 -1.46 0.13
C GLU A 119 11.90 -0.42 1.14
N ASP A 120 12.41 0.80 1.08
CA ASP A 120 12.00 1.91 1.95
C ASP A 120 10.49 2.19 1.80
N TRP A 121 10.01 2.19 0.55
CA TRP A 121 8.60 2.38 0.20
C TRP A 121 7.73 1.21 0.68
N ALA A 122 8.14 -0.04 0.44
CA ALA A 122 7.38 -1.21 0.85
C ALA A 122 7.16 -1.24 2.37
N ASP A 123 8.18 -0.88 3.16
CA ASP A 123 8.06 -0.79 4.62
C ASP A 123 7.17 0.39 5.06
N ALA A 124 7.32 1.55 4.41
CA ALA A 124 6.51 2.73 4.73
C ALA A 124 5.01 2.53 4.48
N VAL A 125 4.62 1.70 3.50
CA VAL A 125 3.21 1.40 3.20
C VAL A 125 2.50 0.78 4.41
N ASP A 126 3.17 -0.04 5.23
CA ASP A 126 2.55 -0.61 6.44
C ASP A 126 2.23 0.47 7.49
N PHE A 127 3.06 1.51 7.58
CA PHE A 127 2.81 2.65 8.45
C PHE A 127 1.64 3.49 7.96
N ILE A 128 1.59 3.75 6.64
CA ILE A 128 0.48 4.48 6.00
C ILE A 128 -0.84 3.71 6.19
N ALA A 129 -0.82 2.41 5.93
CA ALA A 129 -1.96 1.51 6.04
C ALA A 129 -2.58 1.50 7.44
N ALA A 130 -1.73 1.46 8.48
CA ALA A 130 -2.20 1.48 9.86
C ALA A 130 -3.06 2.71 10.18
N THR A 131 -2.86 3.83 9.48
CA THR A 131 -3.65 5.06 9.70
C THR A 131 -5.01 5.07 9.00
N HIS A 132 -5.35 4.02 8.25
CA HIS A 132 -6.48 4.03 7.32
C HIS A 132 -6.41 5.25 6.40
N PHE A 133 -5.26 5.44 5.78
CA PHE A 133 -4.99 6.61 4.95
C PHE A 133 -5.98 6.71 3.79
N LYS A 134 -6.44 7.91 3.43
CA LYS A 134 -7.39 8.07 2.32
C LYS A 134 -6.66 7.96 0.99
N THR A 135 -7.16 7.08 0.13
CA THR A 135 -6.62 6.86 -1.22
C THR A 135 -7.58 7.34 -2.31
N ASP A 136 -8.33 8.41 -2.02
CA ASP A 136 -9.12 9.08 -3.06
C ASP A 136 -8.22 9.81 -4.07
N LEU A 137 -8.81 10.19 -5.21
CA LEU A 137 -8.08 10.77 -6.33
C LEU A 137 -7.29 12.02 -5.94
N LEU A 138 -7.91 12.93 -5.19
CA LEU A 138 -7.28 14.19 -4.81
C LEU A 138 -6.12 13.96 -3.84
N THR A 139 -6.35 13.14 -2.80
CA THR A 139 -5.35 12.84 -1.79
C THR A 139 -4.16 12.11 -2.41
N THR A 140 -4.42 11.09 -3.23
CA THR A 140 -3.37 10.31 -3.90
C THR A 140 -2.56 11.17 -4.87
N ASN A 141 -3.22 11.99 -5.68
CA ASN A 141 -2.55 12.90 -6.61
C ASN A 141 -1.62 13.88 -5.88
N ASN A 142 -2.09 14.45 -4.77
CA ASN A 142 -1.28 15.36 -3.97
C ASN A 142 -0.06 14.65 -3.37
N PHE A 143 -0.21 13.44 -2.84
CA PHE A 143 0.90 12.67 -2.27
C PHE A 143 1.93 12.22 -3.31
N GLN A 144 1.46 11.79 -4.49
CA GLN A 144 2.34 11.35 -5.56
C GLN A 144 3.26 12.45 -6.08
N ALA A 145 2.87 13.73 -5.95
CA ALA A 145 3.74 14.85 -6.33
C ALA A 145 5.05 14.90 -5.51
N PHE A 146 5.06 14.34 -4.30
CA PHE A 146 6.24 14.30 -3.42
C PHE A 146 7.07 13.02 -3.55
N LEU A 147 6.64 12.05 -4.35
CA LEU A 147 7.43 10.87 -4.68
C LEU A 147 8.39 11.16 -5.84
N PRO A 148 9.43 10.32 -6.05
CA PRO A 148 10.30 10.43 -7.23
C PRO A 148 9.49 10.45 -8.53
N GLN A 149 9.74 11.45 -9.37
CA GLN A 149 9.09 11.57 -10.69
C GLN A 149 9.84 10.81 -11.80
N ARG A 150 10.96 10.19 -11.44
CA ARG A 150 11.77 9.28 -12.25
C ARG A 150 12.36 8.21 -11.34
N MET A 151 12.78 7.09 -11.91
CA MET A 151 13.59 6.12 -11.19
C MET A 151 14.87 6.78 -10.69
N LEU A 152 15.31 6.38 -9.50
CA LEU A 152 16.59 6.79 -8.96
C LEU A 152 17.73 6.09 -9.71
N VAL A 153 18.84 6.79 -9.89
CA VAL A 153 19.99 6.32 -10.65
C VAL A 153 21.27 6.49 -9.83
N GLU A 154 22.33 5.83 -10.27
CA GLU A 154 23.65 6.01 -9.67
C GLU A 154 24.05 7.50 -9.65
N GLY A 155 24.46 7.98 -8.47
CA GLY A 155 24.76 9.40 -8.22
C GLY A 155 23.62 10.20 -7.57
N ASP A 156 22.41 9.66 -7.48
CA ASP A 156 21.35 10.24 -6.65
C ASP A 156 21.65 10.01 -5.17
N VAL A 157 22.02 11.07 -4.45
CA VAL A 157 22.43 11.00 -3.05
C VAL A 157 21.52 11.86 -2.18
N LEU A 158 20.85 11.21 -1.22
CA LEU A 158 20.10 11.89 -0.17
C LEU A 158 21.05 12.67 0.76
N PRO A 159 20.66 13.84 1.31
CA PRO A 159 19.33 14.43 1.26
C PRO A 159 19.13 15.42 0.09
N SER A 160 19.97 15.38 -0.96
CA SER A 160 20.01 16.43 -1.97
C SER A 160 20.23 15.90 -3.38
N ILE A 161 19.16 15.38 -3.97
CA ILE A 161 19.05 15.10 -5.40
C ILE A 161 18.71 16.40 -6.13
N SER A 162 19.58 16.81 -7.05
CA SER A 162 19.61 18.18 -7.59
C SER A 162 18.39 18.58 -8.42
N ASP A 163 17.73 17.63 -9.07
CA ASP A 163 16.55 17.85 -9.91
C ASP A 163 15.23 17.57 -9.17
N PHE A 164 15.29 17.25 -7.87
CA PHE A 164 14.13 17.04 -7.02
C PHE A 164 13.85 18.28 -6.16
N SER A 165 12.58 18.51 -5.86
CA SER A 165 12.19 19.58 -4.95
C SER A 165 12.70 19.32 -3.52
N PRO A 166 12.79 20.35 -2.66
CA PRO A 166 13.11 20.16 -1.25
C PRO A 166 12.15 19.19 -0.53
N GLU A 167 10.87 19.21 -0.90
CA GLU A 167 9.83 18.34 -0.36
C GLU A 167 10.03 16.89 -0.79
N GLN A 168 10.33 16.64 -2.07
CA GLN A 168 10.62 15.30 -2.58
C GLN A 168 11.84 14.68 -1.88
N ASN A 169 12.93 15.45 -1.77
CA ASN A 169 14.13 15.03 -1.04
C ASN A 169 13.82 14.72 0.43
N LYS A 170 13.00 15.54 1.09
CA LYS A 170 12.60 15.32 2.49
C LYS A 170 11.78 14.04 2.67
N VAL A 171 10.83 13.78 1.76
CA VAL A 171 10.04 12.55 1.80
C VAL A 171 10.94 11.33 1.64
N LEU A 172 11.87 11.33 0.69
CA LEU A 172 12.83 10.23 0.51
C LEU A 172 13.69 9.98 1.74
N VAL A 173 14.25 11.03 2.35
CA VAL A 173 15.01 10.91 3.61
C VAL A 173 14.14 10.31 4.69
N SER A 174 12.89 10.74 4.80
CA SER A 174 11.98 10.27 5.84
C SER A 174 11.59 8.80 5.66
N LEU A 175 11.37 8.35 4.41
CA LEU A 175 11.16 6.95 4.08
C LEU A 175 12.38 6.09 4.45
N ARG A 176 13.58 6.55 4.05
CA ARG A 176 14.84 5.87 4.38
C ARG A 176 15.06 5.74 5.89
N VAL A 177 14.82 6.82 6.62
CA VAL A 177 14.96 6.82 8.08
C VAL A 177 13.93 5.89 8.73
N LEU A 178 12.66 5.98 8.32
CA LEU A 178 11.61 5.09 8.83
C LEU A 178 11.99 3.62 8.64
N HIS A 179 12.43 3.25 7.44
CA HIS A 179 12.88 1.91 7.12
C HIS A 179 14.07 1.47 7.97
N LYS A 180 15.13 2.29 8.06
CA LYS A 180 16.31 1.98 8.88
C LYS A 180 15.94 1.78 10.35
N VAL A 181 15.14 2.67 10.95
CA VAL A 181 14.73 2.54 12.36
C VAL A 181 13.85 1.31 12.56
N ASN A 182 12.89 1.06 11.67
CA ASN A 182 12.02 -0.11 11.77
C ASN A 182 12.83 -1.42 11.69
N LYS A 183 13.81 -1.48 10.77
CA LYS A 183 14.75 -2.60 10.64
C LYS A 183 15.61 -2.78 11.90
N ILE A 184 16.22 -1.71 12.41
CA ILE A 184 17.04 -1.75 13.64
C ILE A 184 16.22 -2.24 14.84
N THR A 185 14.95 -1.83 14.93
CA THR A 185 14.04 -2.24 16.01
C THR A 185 13.40 -3.61 15.78
N GLY A 186 13.76 -4.33 14.71
CA GLY A 186 13.18 -5.64 14.39
C GLY A 186 11.66 -5.60 14.17
N GLY A 187 11.15 -4.49 13.61
CA GLY A 187 9.72 -4.27 13.40
C GLY A 187 8.94 -3.83 14.65
N LEU A 188 9.60 -3.59 15.79
CA LEU A 188 8.92 -3.12 17.00
C LEU A 188 8.31 -1.73 16.80
N LEU A 189 8.98 -0.84 16.06
CA LEU A 189 8.45 0.48 15.72
C LEU A 189 7.08 0.37 15.05
N LEU A 190 6.96 -0.46 14.01
CA LEU A 190 5.69 -0.70 13.33
C LEU A 190 4.62 -1.27 14.27
N LYS A 191 4.97 -2.22 15.14
CA LYS A 191 4.00 -2.80 16.11
C LYS A 191 3.46 -1.76 17.08
N VAL A 192 4.32 -0.87 17.58
CA VAL A 192 3.92 0.23 18.46
C VAL A 192 3.05 1.22 17.70
N TRP A 193 3.42 1.56 16.47
CA TRP A 193 2.62 2.41 15.59
C TRP A 193 1.22 1.84 15.34
N GLN A 194 1.12 0.58 14.92
CA GLN A 194 -0.15 -0.12 14.72
C GLN A 194 -1.01 -0.14 15.99
N LYS A 195 -0.39 -0.32 17.16
CA LYS A 195 -1.09 -0.24 18.44
C LYS A 195 -1.63 1.16 18.72
N ALA A 196 -0.86 2.22 18.42
CA ALA A 196 -1.34 3.59 18.55
C ALA A 196 -2.50 3.88 17.58
N MET A 197 -2.43 3.33 16.36
CA MET A 197 -3.46 3.46 15.32
C MET A 197 -4.68 2.55 15.53
N SER A 198 -4.76 1.78 16.64
CA SER A 198 -5.92 0.91 16.89
C SER A 198 -7.20 1.69 17.24
N THR A 199 -7.11 3.00 17.42
CA THR A 199 -8.25 3.89 17.70
C THR A 199 -8.42 4.92 16.58
N GLU A 200 -9.64 5.39 16.36
CA GLU A 200 -9.92 6.43 15.37
C GLU A 200 -9.14 7.72 15.65
N ALA A 201 -9.05 8.12 16.92
CA ALA A 201 -8.26 9.28 17.33
C ALA A 201 -6.78 9.11 17.01
N GLY A 202 -6.22 7.93 17.28
CA GLY A 202 -4.84 7.57 16.91
C GLY A 202 -4.62 7.66 15.41
N ARG A 203 -5.51 7.03 14.62
CA ARG A 203 -5.46 7.08 13.14
C ARG A 203 -5.50 8.49 12.59
N ARG A 204 -6.36 9.36 13.15
CA ARG A 204 -6.44 10.77 12.75
C ARG A 204 -5.11 11.49 12.96
N ILE A 205 -4.51 11.37 14.14
CA ILE A 205 -3.20 11.98 14.45
C ILE A 205 -2.12 11.37 13.53
N GLY A 206 -2.16 10.06 13.29
CA GLY A 206 -1.25 9.40 12.37
C GLY A 206 -1.31 9.94 10.95
N ARG A 207 -2.53 10.16 10.42
CA ARG A 207 -2.72 10.79 9.11
C ARG A 207 -2.16 12.21 9.07
N GLU A 208 -2.44 13.03 10.09
CA GLU A 208 -1.92 14.40 10.17
C GLU A 208 -0.37 14.43 10.16
N LEU A 209 0.28 13.47 10.83
CA LEU A 209 1.75 13.34 10.79
C LEU A 209 2.27 12.98 9.39
N ILE A 210 1.61 12.06 8.70
CA ILE A 210 1.99 11.63 7.34
C ILE A 210 1.74 12.77 6.33
N GLU A 211 0.59 13.44 6.39
CA GLU A 211 0.22 14.58 5.53
C GLU A 211 1.10 15.80 5.77
N GLY A 212 1.53 16.02 7.01
CA GLY A 212 2.42 17.11 7.37
C GLY A 212 3.89 16.88 6.96
N LEU A 213 4.28 15.66 6.57
CA LEU A 213 5.68 15.29 6.34
C LEU A 213 6.40 16.21 5.34
N PRO A 214 5.84 16.51 4.15
CA PRO A 214 6.52 17.38 3.17
C PRO A 214 6.77 18.79 3.72
N SER A 215 5.82 19.31 4.51
CA SER A 215 5.80 20.66 5.07
C SER A 215 6.44 20.79 6.45
N SER A 216 6.82 19.68 7.08
CA SER A 216 7.40 19.67 8.43
C SER A 216 8.74 20.44 8.47
N PRO A 217 9.08 21.13 9.56
CA PRO A 217 10.43 21.68 9.72
C PRO A 217 11.47 20.55 9.59
N LYS A 218 12.69 20.89 9.16
CA LYS A 218 13.78 19.93 8.88
C LYS A 218 13.82 18.87 9.98
N LEU A 219 13.65 17.61 9.60
CA LEU A 219 13.78 16.49 10.51
C LEU A 219 15.24 16.45 10.97
N GLU A 220 15.53 16.91 12.19
CA GLU A 220 16.84 16.73 12.86
C GLU A 220 17.05 15.25 13.29
N LEU A 221 16.69 14.32 12.40
CA LEU A 221 16.83 12.87 12.60
C LEU A 221 18.08 12.32 11.94
N LEU A 222 18.75 13.14 11.11
CA LEU A 222 19.98 12.79 10.40
C LEU A 222 21.15 12.51 11.37
N ASP A 223 21.11 13.03 12.60
CA ASP A 223 22.14 12.77 13.60
C ASP A 223 21.93 11.46 14.39
N LEU A 224 20.78 10.80 14.24
CA LEU A 224 20.46 9.55 14.96
C LEU A 224 20.80 8.28 14.17
N ILE A 225 21.06 8.42 12.87
CA ILE A 225 21.36 7.31 11.98
C ILE A 225 22.37 7.86 10.98
N GLU A 226 23.62 7.43 11.08
CA GLU A 226 24.63 7.71 10.06
C GLU A 226 24.03 7.36 8.67
N ILE A 227 23.64 8.40 7.93
CA ILE A 227 23.36 8.38 6.49
C ILE A 227 24.64 8.82 5.80
#